data_AF-A0A2B8A2N6-F1
#
_entry.id   AF-A0A2B8A2N6-F1
#
_cell.length_a   1.000
_cell.length_b   1.000
_cell.length_c   1.000
_cell.angle_alpha   90.00
_cell.angle_beta   90.00
_cell.angle_gamma   90.00
#
_symmetry.space_group_name_H-M   'P 1'
#
loop_
_entity.id
_entity.type
_entity.pdbx_description
1 polymer ?
#
loop_
_entity_poly.entity_id
_entity_poly.type
_entity_poly.pdbx_seq_one_letter_code
_entity_poly.pdbx_strand_id
1 'polypeptide(L)'
;MGKAEQSGETITIHFRGRAAGAFDVMGPDAGRIVAIIDGVEKQPIYRFDAYCTYRRMSYILVDGLENKEHTVIFKTVCEPFDKAAILAQRGNKIANPDAYKPNNWYVGKIFIDGKLL
;
A
#
# COMPACT_ATOMS: atom_id res chain seq x y z
N MET A 1 3.93 8.45 -11.50
CA MET A 1 3.79 7.47 -10.40
C MET A 1 4.78 7.88 -9.32
N GLY A 2 4.31 8.10 -8.10
CA GLY A 2 5.17 8.38 -6.95
C GLY A 2 5.80 7.09 -6.42
N LYS A 3 6.98 7.20 -5.82
CA LYS A 3 7.70 6.12 -5.17
C LYS A 3 8.14 6.61 -3.80
N ALA A 4 7.83 5.84 -2.77
CA ALA A 4 8.30 6.04 -1.40
C ALA A 4 9.16 4.83 -1.01
N GLU A 5 10.30 5.09 -0.36
CA GLU A 5 11.36 4.11 -0.08
C GLU A 5 11.77 4.10 1.40
N GLN A 6 11.29 5.06 2.18
CA GLN A 6 11.60 5.23 3.60
C GLN A 6 10.33 5.06 4.43
N SER A 7 10.46 4.45 5.60
CA SER A 7 9.34 4.32 6.54
C SER A 7 8.89 5.71 7.00
N GLY A 8 7.58 5.91 7.11
CA GLY A 8 7.00 7.16 7.59
C GLY A 8 6.73 8.22 6.52
N GLU A 9 7.07 7.97 5.25
CA GLU A 9 6.60 8.83 4.15
C GLU A 9 5.08 8.72 4.01
N THR A 10 4.40 9.84 3.77
CA THR A 10 2.94 9.90 3.80
C THR A 10 2.33 10.59 2.58
N ILE A 11 1.14 10.13 2.20
CA ILE A 11 0.17 10.91 1.44
C ILE A 11 -1.04 11.13 2.34
N THR A 12 -1.44 12.39 2.51
CA THR A 12 -2.61 12.79 3.29
C THR A 12 -3.70 13.33 2.38
N ILE A 13 -4.93 12.90 2.63
CA ILE A 13 -6.11 13.28 1.87
C ILE A 13 -7.16 13.79 2.84
N HIS A 14 -7.68 14.99 2.56
CA HIS A 14 -8.83 15.55 3.22
C HIS A 14 -10.00 15.54 2.24
N PHE A 15 -11.10 14.90 2.60
CA PHE A 15 -12.25 14.78 1.71
C PHE A 15 -13.55 14.65 2.50
N ARG A 16 -14.66 15.02 1.87
CA ARG A 16 -16.00 14.69 2.35
C ARG A 16 -16.58 13.55 1.52
N GLY A 17 -16.87 12.41 2.12
CA GLY A 17 -17.30 11.24 1.34
C GLY A 17 -17.38 9.95 2.15
N ARG A 18 -17.41 8.80 1.47
CA ARG A 18 -17.66 7.47 2.07
C ARG A 18 -16.52 6.47 1.88
N ALA A 19 -15.60 6.76 0.98
CA ALA A 19 -14.45 5.92 0.70
C ALA A 19 -13.27 6.71 0.13
N ALA A 20 -12.07 6.22 0.38
CA ALA A 20 -10.84 6.70 -0.21
C ALA A 20 -9.90 5.53 -0.52
N GLY A 21 -9.03 5.69 -1.49
CA GLY A 21 -8.13 4.63 -1.88
C GLY A 21 -6.97 5.09 -2.76
N ALA A 22 -6.10 4.14 -3.05
CA ALA A 22 -4.92 4.35 -3.87
C ALA A 22 -4.86 3.28 -4.95
N PHE A 23 -4.64 3.70 -6.19
CA PHE A 23 -4.25 2.82 -7.29
C PHE A 23 -2.73 2.72 -7.30
N ASP A 24 -2.21 1.52 -7.08
CA ASP A 24 -0.80 1.29 -6.76
C ASP A 24 -0.25 0.03 -7.43
N VAL A 25 0.97 -0.36 -7.06
CA VAL A 25 1.63 -1.55 -7.59
C VAL A 25 1.99 -2.50 -6.47
N MET A 26 1.73 -3.78 -6.72
CA MET A 26 2.30 -4.90 -5.95
C MET A 26 3.44 -5.54 -6.75
N GLY A 27 4.48 -6.04 -6.08
CA GLY A 27 5.59 -6.67 -6.77
C GLY A 27 6.79 -7.03 -5.90
N PRO A 28 7.87 -7.58 -6.50
CA PRO A 28 9.05 -8.08 -5.80
C PRO A 28 9.61 -7.13 -4.75
N ASP A 29 9.69 -5.85 -5.10
CA ASP A 29 10.29 -4.77 -4.32
C ASP A 29 9.25 -3.93 -3.57
N ALA A 30 7.99 -4.35 -3.57
CA ALA A 30 6.93 -3.66 -2.83
C ALA A 30 6.94 -4.05 -1.35
N GLY A 31 6.59 -3.09 -0.51
CA GLY A 31 6.58 -3.20 0.93
C GLY A 31 5.17 -3.28 1.52
N ARG A 32 4.99 -2.55 2.62
CA ARG A 32 3.72 -2.41 3.32
C ARG A 32 3.38 -0.93 3.44
N ILE A 33 2.09 -0.66 3.62
CA ILE A 33 1.62 0.64 4.08
C ILE A 33 0.65 0.45 5.25
N VAL A 34 0.37 1.51 5.99
CA VAL A 34 -0.77 1.59 6.91
C VAL A 34 -1.67 2.73 6.49
N ALA A 35 -2.98 2.53 6.62
CA ALA A 35 -3.97 3.59 6.50
C ALA A 35 -4.31 4.10 7.91
N ILE A 36 -4.22 5.41 8.11
CA ILE A 36 -4.68 6.09 9.33
C ILE A 36 -5.93 6.89 8.93
N ILE A 37 -7.06 6.56 9.53
CA ILE A 37 -8.37 7.13 9.18
C ILE A 37 -8.88 7.86 10.42
N ASP A 38 -9.05 9.17 10.32
CA ASP A 38 -9.48 10.04 11.42
C ASP A 38 -8.67 9.81 12.71
N GLY A 39 -7.35 9.65 12.56
CA GLY A 39 -6.41 9.39 13.66
C GLY A 39 -6.31 7.92 14.10
N VAL A 40 -7.13 7.02 13.57
CA VAL A 40 -7.09 5.59 13.91
C VAL A 40 -6.25 4.82 12.88
N GLU A 41 -5.08 4.35 13.32
CA GLU A 41 -4.20 3.49 12.51
C GLU A 41 -4.82 2.10 12.32
N LYS A 42 -4.82 1.61 11.07
CA LYS A 42 -5.30 0.28 10.69
C LYS A 42 -4.14 -0.70 10.55
N GLN A 43 -4.47 -1.99 10.41
CA GLN A 43 -3.49 -3.04 10.20
C GLN A 43 -2.67 -2.80 8.91
N PRO A 44 -1.39 -3.23 8.87
CA PRO A 44 -0.57 -3.11 7.68
C PRO A 44 -1.17 -3.79 6.47
N ILE A 45 -1.19 -3.06 5.35
CA ILE A 45 -1.65 -3.51 4.06
C ILE A 45 -0.42 -3.93 3.24
N TYR A 46 -0.29 -5.23 3.01
CA TYR A 46 0.83 -5.78 2.24
C TYR A 46 0.65 -5.49 0.77
N ARG A 47 1.66 -4.88 0.15
CA ARG A 47 1.77 -4.75 -1.32
C ARG A 47 2.65 -5.86 -1.91
N PHE A 48 2.79 -6.94 -1.16
CA PHE A 48 3.51 -8.14 -1.53
C PHE A 48 2.68 -9.37 -1.17
N ASP A 49 2.61 -10.34 -2.08
CA ASP A 49 2.00 -11.64 -1.86
C ASP A 49 2.74 -12.75 -2.60
N ALA A 50 2.21 -13.98 -2.55
CA ALA A 50 2.84 -15.14 -3.17
C ALA A 50 2.91 -15.09 -4.71
N TYR A 51 2.28 -14.09 -5.36
CA TYR A 51 2.32 -13.86 -6.81
C TYR A 51 3.26 -12.73 -7.21
N CYS A 52 3.93 -12.07 -6.27
CA CYS A 52 4.86 -10.97 -6.52
C CYS A 52 6.20 -11.43 -7.11
N THR A 53 6.17 -12.32 -8.12
CA THR A 53 7.33 -12.64 -8.97
C THR A 53 7.53 -11.61 -10.09
N TYR A 54 6.56 -10.72 -10.30
CA TYR A 54 6.58 -9.58 -11.20
C TYR A 54 5.72 -8.43 -10.63
N ARG A 55 5.85 -7.22 -11.19
CA ARG A 55 5.04 -6.07 -10.79
C ARG A 55 3.68 -6.08 -11.48
N ARG A 56 2.62 -5.79 -10.73
CA ARG A 56 1.24 -5.69 -11.26
C ARG A 56 0.51 -4.51 -10.63
N MET A 57 -0.40 -3.93 -11.41
CA MET A 57 -1.31 -2.91 -10.88
C MET A 57 -2.23 -3.53 -9.82
N SER A 58 -2.53 -2.75 -8.80
CA SER A 58 -3.42 -3.11 -7.71
C SER A 58 -4.15 -1.85 -7.22
N TYR A 59 -5.00 -2.04 -6.23
CA TYR A 59 -5.58 -0.92 -5.50
C TYR A 59 -5.77 -1.27 -4.03
N ILE A 60 -5.92 -0.21 -3.23
CA ILE A 60 -6.37 -0.24 -1.85
C ILE A 60 -7.65 0.56 -1.78
N LEU A 61 -8.66 0.02 -1.12
CA LEU A 61 -9.91 0.70 -0.84
C LEU A 61 -10.14 0.70 0.67
N VAL A 62 -10.32 1.90 1.23
CA VAL A 62 -10.91 2.13 2.54
C VAL A 62 -12.35 2.56 2.30
N ASP A 63 -13.31 1.69 2.60
CA ASP A 63 -14.74 1.91 2.41
C ASP A 63 -15.51 1.81 3.73
N GLY A 64 -16.84 1.88 3.63
CA GLY A 64 -17.74 1.79 4.80
C GLY A 64 -17.67 3.02 5.72
N LEU A 65 -17.13 4.14 5.25
CA LEU A 65 -17.09 5.37 6.03
C LEU A 65 -18.45 6.08 6.00
N GLU A 66 -18.77 6.80 7.07
CA GLU A 66 -19.92 7.72 7.11
C GLU A 66 -19.73 8.83 6.08
N ASN A 67 -20.80 9.38 5.48
CA ASN A 67 -20.65 10.49 4.53
C ASN A 67 -20.38 11.83 5.25
N LYS A 68 -19.13 12.03 5.68
CA LYS A 68 -18.68 13.23 6.40
C LYS A 68 -17.25 13.60 5.98
N GLU A 69 -16.70 14.62 6.61
CA GLU A 69 -15.29 14.99 6.42
C GLU A 69 -14.38 13.97 7.09
N HIS A 70 -13.36 13.55 6.35
CA HIS A 70 -12.39 12.55 6.74
C HIS A 70 -10.98 13.02 6.47
N THR A 71 -10.06 12.59 7.32
CA THR A 71 -8.62 12.65 7.05
C THR A 71 -8.09 11.23 6.90
N VAL A 72 -7.57 10.90 5.72
CA VAL A 72 -6.93 9.62 5.43
C VAL A 72 -5.47 9.84 5.14
N ILE A 73 -4.61 9.14 5.88
CA ILE A 73 -3.16 9.16 5.70
C ILE A 73 -2.72 7.76 5.30
N PHE A 74 -2.13 7.63 4.12
CA PHE A 74 -1.39 6.44 3.72
C PHE A 74 0.07 6.64 4.09
N LYS A 75 0.60 5.81 4.98
CA LYS A 75 1.96 5.89 5.51
C LYS A 75 2.76 4.65 5.14
N THR A 76 3.97 4.80 4.63
CA THR A 76 4.84 3.67 4.27
C THR A 76 5.44 2.97 5.48
N VAL A 77 5.59 1.65 5.36
CA VAL A 77 6.20 0.74 6.33
C VAL A 77 7.22 -0.11 5.58
N CYS A 78 8.47 0.34 5.57
CA CYS A 78 9.55 -0.18 4.74
C CYS A 78 10.42 -1.22 5.46
N GLU A 79 10.08 -1.60 6.69
CA GLU A 79 10.81 -2.61 7.46
C GLU A 79 10.77 -3.96 6.73
N PRO A 80 11.89 -4.71 6.69
CA PRO A 80 11.96 -6.02 6.07
C PRO A 80 10.93 -7.01 6.65
N PHE A 81 10.48 -7.92 5.79
CA PHE A 81 9.65 -9.06 6.16
C PHE A 81 10.01 -10.25 5.26
N ASP A 82 9.63 -11.47 5.67
CA ASP A 82 10.05 -12.70 4.99
C ASP A 82 9.27 -12.93 3.67
N LYS A 83 9.71 -12.25 2.62
CA LYS A 83 9.20 -12.40 1.25
C LYS A 83 9.45 -13.81 0.69
N ALA A 84 10.54 -14.47 1.11
CA ALA A 84 10.85 -15.82 0.66
C ALA A 84 9.83 -16.82 1.18
N ALA A 85 9.46 -16.75 2.48
CA ALA A 85 8.41 -17.57 3.05
C ALA A 85 7.05 -17.35 2.38
N ILE A 86 6.69 -16.09 2.08
CA ILE A 86 5.44 -15.77 1.37
C ILE A 86 5.42 -16.37 -0.03
N LEU A 87 6.50 -16.24 -0.81
CA LEU A 87 6.60 -16.83 -2.15
C LEU A 87 6.56 -18.37 -2.11
N ALA A 88 7.20 -18.97 -1.10
CA ALA A 88 7.26 -20.42 -0.94
C ALA A 88 5.87 -21.05 -0.77
N GLN A 89 4.85 -20.30 -0.32
CA GLN A 89 3.45 -20.76 -0.25
C GLN A 89 2.90 -21.20 -1.62
N ARG A 90 3.50 -20.75 -2.73
CA ARG A 90 3.17 -21.18 -4.09
C ARG A 90 4.33 -21.91 -4.79
N GLY A 91 5.35 -22.35 -4.05
CA GLY A 91 6.53 -23.01 -4.60
C GLY A 91 7.44 -22.07 -5.41
N ASN A 92 7.24 -20.75 -5.32
CA ASN A 92 8.08 -19.79 -6.00
C ASN A 92 9.44 -19.68 -5.31
N LYS A 93 10.51 -19.49 -6.09
CA LYS A 93 11.88 -19.30 -5.61
C LYS A 93 12.39 -17.93 -6.03
N ILE A 94 13.15 -17.29 -5.15
CA ILE A 94 13.82 -16.03 -5.45
C ILE A 94 15.11 -16.33 -6.21
N ALA A 95 15.09 -16.17 -7.54
CA ALA A 95 16.28 -16.33 -8.38
C ALA A 95 17.26 -15.15 -8.23
N ASN A 96 16.73 -13.93 -8.02
CA ASN A 96 17.51 -12.71 -7.79
C ASN A 96 17.10 -12.08 -6.46
N PRO A 97 17.83 -12.33 -5.35
CA PRO A 97 17.53 -11.76 -4.04
C PRO A 97 17.49 -10.24 -4.01
N ASP A 98 18.33 -9.57 -4.79
CA ASP A 98 18.42 -8.10 -4.79
C ASP A 98 17.13 -7.44 -5.25
N ALA A 99 16.38 -8.09 -6.15
CA ALA A 99 15.08 -7.60 -6.61
C ALA A 99 13.99 -7.59 -5.52
N TYR A 100 14.19 -8.31 -4.41
CA TYR A 100 13.23 -8.43 -3.31
C TYR A 100 13.65 -7.67 -2.05
N LYS A 101 14.91 -7.21 -1.98
CA LYS A 101 15.44 -6.46 -0.83
C LYS A 101 14.67 -5.17 -0.53
N PRO A 102 14.26 -4.34 -1.51
CA PRO A 102 13.55 -3.10 -1.21
C PRO A 102 12.12 -3.36 -0.72
N ASN A 103 11.56 -2.40 0.03
CA ASN A 103 10.19 -2.44 0.53
C ASN A 103 9.48 -1.13 0.21
N ASN A 104 9.30 -0.86 -1.07
CA ASN A 104 8.81 0.41 -1.57
C ASN A 104 7.28 0.46 -1.65
N TRP A 105 6.73 1.66 -1.75
CA TRP A 105 5.35 1.85 -2.21
C TRP A 105 5.32 2.67 -3.49
N TYR A 106 4.60 2.18 -4.50
CA TYR A 106 4.47 2.79 -5.81
C TYR A 106 3.03 3.19 -6.03
N VAL A 107 2.74 4.50 -5.96
CA VAL A 107 1.37 5.01 -6.03
C VAL A 107 1.16 5.78 -7.33
N GLY A 108 0.13 5.38 -8.08
CA GLY A 108 -0.23 5.98 -9.35
C GLY A 108 -1.25 7.09 -9.19
N LYS A 109 -2.38 6.78 -8.53
CA LYS A 109 -3.51 7.69 -8.37
C LYS A 109 -4.15 7.52 -7.00
N ILE A 110 -4.78 8.58 -6.53
CA ILE A 110 -5.69 8.56 -5.38
C ILE A 110 -7.11 8.67 -5.93
N PHE A 111 -8.04 7.95 -5.32
CA PHE A 111 -9.46 8.06 -5.65
C PHE A 111 -10.28 8.18 -4.37
N ILE A 112 -11.41 8.88 -4.48
CA ILE A 112 -12.36 9.11 -3.41
C ILE A 112 -13.78 8.90 -3.93
N ASP A 113 -14.65 8.37 -3.09
CA ASP A 113 -16.10 8.49 -3.26
C ASP A 113 -16.56 9.71 -2.46
N GLY A 114 -16.58 10.87 -3.12
CA GLY A 114 -16.91 12.14 -2.48
C GLY A 114 -16.25 13.34 -3.16
N LYS A 115 -16.01 14.39 -2.36
CA LYS A 115 -15.41 15.66 -2.79
C LYS A 115 -14.13 15.93 -2.01
N LEU A 116 -13.04 16.20 -2.72
CA LEU A 116 -11.77 16.63 -2.15
C LEU A 116 -11.93 18.01 -1.50
N LEU A 117 -11.27 18.22 -0.36
CA LEU A 117 -11.27 19.48 0.40
C LEU A 117 -9.91 20.16 0.35
#